data_AF-A0A529LGD2-F1
#
_entry.id   AF-A0A529LGD2-F1
#
_cell.length_a   1.000
_cell.length_b   1.000
_cell.length_c   1.000
_cell.angle_alpha   90.00
_cell.angle_beta   90.00
_cell.angle_gamma   90.00
#
_symmetry.space_group_name_H-M   'P 1'
#
loop_
_entity.id
_entity.type
_entity.pdbx_description
1 polymer ?
#
loop_
_entity_poly.entity_id
_entity_poly.type
_entity_poly.pdbx_seq_one_letter_code
_entity_poly.pdbx_strand_id
1 'polypeptide(L)'
;MQEHDHDSRLRRAGDFAGSVIPALATRGARVRAFIRKPEQAEQVRGHGATEVAIGDLRDRAALDAALKDVGAVFYIAPAFIPAEANVGKTVVKAAIDAG
;
A
#
# COMPACT_ATOMS: atom_id res chain seq x y z
N MET A 1 -25.53 -28.88 -11.63
CA MET A 1 -26.08 -27.55 -11.31
C MET A 1 -25.15 -26.96 -10.27
N GLN A 2 -24.15 -26.18 -10.71
CA GLN A 2 -23.16 -25.56 -9.83
C GLN A 2 -23.71 -24.19 -9.45
N GLU A 3 -24.02 -24.01 -8.18
CA GLU A 3 -24.43 -22.73 -7.62
C GLU A 3 -23.22 -21.78 -7.62
N HIS A 4 -23.28 -20.82 -8.53
CA HIS A 4 -22.48 -19.61 -8.50
C HIS A 4 -22.98 -18.73 -7.36
N ASP A 5 -22.28 -18.72 -6.24
CA ASP A 5 -22.50 -17.77 -5.15
C ASP A 5 -21.22 -16.89 -5.04
N HIS A 6 -21.03 -15.86 -5.87
CA HIS A 6 -21.60 -14.51 -5.77
C HIS A 6 -21.51 -13.80 -4.40
N ASP A 7 -20.46 -14.09 -3.61
CA ASP A 7 -20.07 -13.21 -2.51
C ASP A 7 -18.56 -12.86 -2.51
N SER A 8 -18.22 -11.66 -3.02
CA SER A 8 -16.85 -11.10 -2.96
C SER A 8 -16.84 -9.58 -2.76
N ARG A 9 -17.93 -9.00 -2.24
CA ARG A 9 -18.21 -7.56 -2.44
C ARG A 9 -17.55 -6.57 -1.49
N LEU A 10 -16.53 -6.95 -0.71
CA LEU A 10 -15.68 -5.96 -0.06
C LEU A 10 -14.21 -6.38 -0.02
N ARG A 11 -13.55 -6.29 -1.17
CA ARG A 11 -12.09 -6.31 -1.24
C ARG A 11 -11.55 -5.13 -0.42
N ARG A 12 -10.66 -5.40 0.53
CA ARG A 12 -10.04 -4.36 1.37
C ARG A 12 -9.00 -3.63 0.52
N ALA A 13 -8.69 -2.37 0.82
CA ALA A 13 -7.66 -1.61 0.09
C ALA A 13 -6.30 -2.35 0.01
N GLY A 14 -5.96 -3.15 1.03
CA GLY A 14 -4.77 -4.01 1.05
C GLY A 14 -4.78 -5.15 0.02
N ASP A 15 -5.96 -5.66 -0.35
CA ASP A 15 -6.09 -6.73 -1.35
C ASP A 15 -5.82 -6.19 -2.77
N PHE A 16 -6.22 -4.95 -3.03
CA PHE A 16 -5.93 -4.26 -4.29
C PHE A 16 -4.44 -3.89 -4.38
N ALA A 17 -3.84 -3.38 -3.30
CA ALA A 17 -2.40 -3.16 -3.24
C ALA A 17 -1.62 -4.47 -3.48
N GLY A 18 -2.12 -5.60 -2.97
CA GLY A 18 -1.57 -6.94 -3.22
C GLY A 18 -1.61 -7.37 -4.69
N SER A 19 -2.47 -6.80 -5.53
CA SER A 19 -2.50 -7.06 -6.99
C SER A 19 -1.57 -6.13 -7.78
N VAL A 20 -1.26 -4.95 -7.23
CA VAL A 20 -0.36 -3.98 -7.88
C VAL A 20 1.10 -4.37 -7.73
N ILE A 21 1.49 -4.91 -6.56
CA ILE A 21 2.88 -5.35 -6.31
C ILE A 21 3.34 -6.38 -7.38
N PRO A 22 2.60 -7.47 -7.68
CA PRO A 22 3.00 -8.41 -8.72
C PRO A 22 3.05 -7.78 -10.12
N ALA A 23 2.09 -6.91 -10.44
CA ALA A 23 2.03 -6.22 -11.74
C ALA A 23 3.22 -5.28 -11.96
N LEU A 24 3.72 -4.63 -10.91
CA LEU A 24 4.93 -3.80 -10.97
C LEU A 24 6.20 -4.67 -10.99
N ALA A 25 6.26 -5.72 -10.17
CA ALA A 25 7.39 -6.64 -10.10
C ALA A 25 7.64 -7.36 -11.45
N THR A 26 6.58 -7.81 -12.12
CA THR A 26 6.66 -8.41 -13.47
C THR A 26 7.19 -7.46 -14.54
N ARG A 27 7.11 -6.15 -14.33
CA ARG A 27 7.68 -5.11 -15.19
C ARG A 27 9.10 -4.72 -14.79
N GLY A 28 9.70 -5.39 -13.80
CA GLY A 28 11.05 -5.12 -13.31
C GLY A 28 11.17 -3.92 -12.39
N ALA A 29 10.06 -3.34 -11.91
CA ALA A 29 10.11 -2.25 -10.95
C ALA A 29 10.55 -2.75 -9.56
N ARG A 30 11.37 -1.96 -8.86
CA ARG A 30 11.64 -2.17 -7.43
C ARG A 30 10.48 -1.60 -6.62
N VAL A 31 9.90 -2.41 -5.75
CA VAL A 31 8.67 -2.06 -5.03
C VAL A 31 8.94 -2.10 -3.53
N ARG A 32 8.73 -0.96 -2.86
CA ARG A 32 8.68 -0.87 -1.40
C ARG A 32 7.23 -0.92 -0.94
N ALA A 33 6.87 -1.96 -0.20
CA ALA A 33 5.56 -2.07 0.42
C ALA A 33 5.56 -1.34 1.77
N PHE A 34 4.64 -0.38 1.95
CA PHE A 34 4.40 0.27 3.24
C PHE A 34 3.19 -0.40 3.92
N ILE A 35 3.44 -1.09 5.03
CA ILE A 35 2.44 -1.89 5.75
C ILE A 35 2.35 -1.44 7.21
N ARG A 36 1.16 -1.55 7.82
CA ARG A 36 1.00 -1.20 9.24
C ARG A 36 1.43 -2.33 10.18
N LYS A 37 1.24 -3.56 9.75
CA LYS A 37 1.33 -4.75 10.61
C LYS A 37 2.52 -5.61 10.18
N PRO A 38 3.52 -5.86 11.05
CA PRO A 38 4.72 -6.61 10.70
C PRO A 38 4.41 -8.02 10.17
N GLU A 39 3.34 -8.65 10.65
CA GLU A 39 2.89 -9.98 10.19
C GLU A 39 2.54 -10.03 8.68
N GLN A 40 2.30 -8.88 8.04
CA GLN A 40 2.02 -8.81 6.61
C GLN A 40 3.30 -8.80 5.74
N ALA A 41 4.49 -8.74 6.34
CA ALA A 41 5.75 -8.58 5.62
C ALA A 41 6.04 -9.75 4.67
N GLU A 42 5.84 -10.99 5.12
CA GLU A 42 6.05 -12.17 4.27
C GLU A 42 5.04 -12.24 3.13
N GLN A 43 3.80 -11.83 3.38
CA GLN A 43 2.77 -11.78 2.35
C GLN A 43 3.16 -10.81 1.21
N VAL A 44 3.58 -9.59 1.53
CA VAL A 44 3.95 -8.60 0.50
C VAL A 44 5.24 -8.96 -0.22
N ARG A 45 6.20 -9.62 0.45
CA ARG A 45 7.39 -10.19 -0.19
C ARG A 45 7.01 -11.30 -1.17
N GLY A 46 6.10 -12.19 -0.78
CA GLY A 46 5.56 -13.24 -1.66
C GLY A 46 4.87 -12.67 -2.91
N HIS A 47 4.34 -11.45 -2.84
CA HIS A 47 3.76 -10.75 -3.98
C HIS A 47 4.80 -10.02 -4.87
N GLY A 48 6.08 -10.00 -4.50
CA GLY A 48 7.17 -9.40 -5.29
C GLY A 48 7.68 -8.05 -4.77
N ALA A 49 7.34 -7.64 -3.55
CA ALA A 49 7.95 -6.46 -2.94
C ALA A 49 9.44 -6.73 -2.65
N THR A 50 10.31 -5.86 -3.14
CA THR A 50 11.77 -5.94 -2.91
C THR A 50 12.16 -5.34 -1.57
N GLU A 51 11.35 -4.43 -1.05
CA GLU A 51 11.55 -3.76 0.23
C GLU A 51 10.23 -3.69 1.02
N VAL A 52 10.34 -3.66 2.35
CA VAL A 52 9.19 -3.53 3.24
C VAL A 52 9.49 -2.46 4.28
N ALA A 53 8.62 -1.45 4.36
CA ALA A 53 8.63 -0.44 5.41
C ALA A 53 7.38 -0.62 6.28
N ILE A 54 7.55 -0.59 7.60
CA ILE A 54 6.46 -0.80 8.56
C ILE A 54 6.16 0.52 9.25
N GLY A 55 4.90 0.96 9.20
CA GLY A 55 4.47 2.21 9.82
C GLY A 55 2.98 2.50 9.64
N ASP A 56 2.49 3.51 10.36
CA ASP A 56 1.11 4.00 10.22
C ASP A 56 1.09 5.18 9.24
N LEU A 57 0.14 5.20 8.31
CA LEU A 57 -0.05 6.32 7.37
C LEU A 57 -0.37 7.66 8.07
N ARG A 58 -0.78 7.61 9.34
CA ARG A 58 -1.03 8.79 10.18
C ARG A 58 0.23 9.32 10.85
N ASP A 59 1.32 8.55 10.82
CA ASP A 59 2.63 8.96 11.33
C ASP A 59 3.45 9.59 10.20
N ARG A 60 3.65 10.90 10.29
CA ARG A 60 4.39 11.66 9.29
C ARG A 60 5.84 11.22 9.18
N ALA A 61 6.51 10.94 10.30
CA ALA A 61 7.92 10.57 10.30
C ALA A 61 8.12 9.17 9.67
N ALA A 62 7.21 8.24 9.96
CA ALA A 62 7.21 6.93 9.32
C ALA A 62 6.99 7.03 7.80
N LEU A 63 6.10 7.92 7.38
CA LEU A 63 5.83 8.16 5.96
C LEU A 63 7.03 8.78 5.24
N ASP A 64 7.65 9.81 5.81
CA ASP A 64 8.84 10.44 5.25
C ASP A 64 10.00 9.44 5.10
N ALA A 65 10.22 8.59 6.12
CA ALA A 65 11.21 7.53 6.05
C ALA A 65 10.89 6.49 4.96
N ALA A 66 9.61 6.13 4.79
CA ALA A 66 9.16 5.19 3.78
C ALA A 66 9.26 5.74 2.34
N LEU A 67 9.15 7.06 2.16
CA LEU A 67 9.19 7.73 0.86
C LEU A 67 10.61 8.10 0.40
N LYS A 68 11.60 8.00 1.29
CA LYS A 68 13.00 8.26 0.93
C LYS A 68 13.45 7.38 -0.25
N ASP A 69 14.03 8.01 -1.27
CA ASP A 69 14.52 7.37 -2.51
C ASP A 69 13.42 6.66 -3.34
N VAL A 70 12.15 7.02 -3.14
CA VAL A 70 11.00 6.48 -3.91
C VAL A 70 10.66 7.42 -5.06
N GLY A 71 10.74 6.94 -6.30
CA GLY A 71 10.44 7.75 -7.50
C GLY A 71 8.95 7.86 -7.86
N ALA A 72 8.07 7.04 -7.29
CA ALA A 72 6.63 7.12 -7.50
C ALA A 72 5.85 6.44 -6.37
N VAL A 73 4.71 7.01 -5.99
CA VAL A 73 3.84 6.50 -4.94
C VAL A 73 2.52 6.01 -5.53
N PHE A 74 2.16 4.77 -5.23
CA PHE A 74 0.82 4.24 -5.47
C PHE A 74 0.07 4.16 -4.15
N TYR A 75 -0.96 4.98 -3.99
CA TYR A 75 -1.76 5.06 -2.77
C TYR A 75 -3.24 4.86 -3.08
N ILE A 76 -3.87 3.93 -2.37
CA ILE A 76 -5.32 3.78 -2.30
C ILE A 76 -5.72 4.09 -0.87
N ALA A 77 -6.62 5.06 -0.70
CA ALA A 77 -7.11 5.41 0.62
C ALA A 77 -7.76 4.19 1.30
N PRO A 78 -7.34 3.82 2.52
CA PRO A 78 -7.99 2.74 3.25
C PRO A 78 -9.44 3.11 3.53
N ALA A 79 -10.37 2.26 3.10
CA ALA A 79 -11.79 2.51 3.31
C ALA A 79 -12.12 2.58 4.82
N PHE A 80 -13.03 3.50 5.17
CA PHE A 80 -13.61 3.63 6.52
C PHE A 80 -12.61 3.93 7.65
N ILE A 81 -11.48 4.60 7.36
CA ILE A 81 -10.62 5.12 8.43
C ILE A 81 -11.11 6.51 8.91
N PRO A 82 -11.00 6.82 10.21
CA PRO A 82 -11.23 8.18 10.70
C PRO A 82 -10.32 9.19 9.97
N ALA A 83 -10.89 10.34 9.61
CA ALA A 83 -10.17 11.42 8.93
C ALA A 83 -9.48 11.01 7.61
N GLU A 84 -10.06 10.07 6.87
CA GLU A 84 -9.54 9.53 5.59
C GLU A 84 -9.07 10.61 4.61
N ALA A 85 -9.88 11.66 4.38
CA ALA A 85 -9.50 12.79 3.53
C ALA A 85 -8.23 13.52 4.01
N ASN A 86 -8.03 13.64 5.33
CA ASN A 86 -6.81 14.26 5.87
C ASN A 86 -5.60 13.34 5.72
N VAL A 87 -5.77 12.03 5.90
CA VAL A 87 -4.71 11.05 5.66
C VAL A 87 -4.27 11.09 4.20
N GLY A 88 -5.21 11.11 3.26
CA GLY A 88 -4.91 11.22 1.83
C GLY A 88 -4.12 12.50 1.49
N LYS A 89 -4.53 13.66 2.04
CA LYS A 89 -3.79 14.92 1.89
C LYS A 89 -2.37 14.84 2.44
N THR A 90 -2.19 14.21 3.60
CA THR A 90 -0.86 14.01 4.20
C THR A 90 0.01 13.13 3.32
N VAL A 91 -0.54 12.07 2.72
CA VAL A 91 0.19 11.21 1.79
C VAL A 91 0.64 11.97 0.54
N VAL A 92 -0.28 12.71 -0.09
CA VAL A 92 0.07 13.54 -1.25
C VAL A 92 1.12 14.59 -0.88
N LYS A 93 0.98 15.25 0.27
CA LYS A 93 1.96 16.24 0.72
C LYS A 93 3.33 15.61 0.98
N ALA A 94 3.39 14.46 1.64
CA ALA A 94 4.66 13.79 1.91
C ALA A 94 5.33 13.31 0.61
N ALA A 95 4.55 12.87 -0.38
CA ALA A 95 5.07 12.53 -1.71
C ALA A 95 5.68 13.75 -2.41
N ILE A 96 4.98 14.90 -2.40
CA ILE A 96 5.50 16.17 -2.97
C ILE A 96 6.76 16.63 -2.22
N ASP A 97 6.78 16.51 -0.89
CA ASP A 97 7.93 16.92 -0.08
C ASP A 97 9.16 16.00 -0.33
N ALA A 98 8.96 14.79 -0.87
CA ALA A 98 10.01 13.81 -1.15
C ALA A 98 10.67 13.97 -2.54
N GLY A 99 10.06 14.69 -3.47
CA GLY A 99 10.62 15.03 -4.79
C GLY A 99 9.74 14.64 -5.98
#